data_AF-A0A953H706-F1
#
_entry.id   AF-A0A953H706-F1
#
_cell.length_a   1.000
_cell.length_b   1.000
_cell.length_c   1.000
_cell.angle_alpha   90.00
_cell.angle_beta   90.00
_cell.angle_gamma   90.00
#
_symmetry.space_group_name_H-M   'P 1'
#
loop_
_entity.id
_entity.type
_entity.pdbx_description
1 polymer ?
#
loop_
_entity_poly.entity_id
_entity_poly.type
_entity_poly.pdbx_seq_one_letter_code
_entity_poly.pdbx_strand_id
1 'polypeptide(L)'
;MIKHQLHPIEKTKLPDYWKATGNSKYFGDTFSGFPKMKGMEYKISYEKTDEKSTFYLATTKADCAMLSLFNDLNIDAKLPVCFPKDIPGNYVVLSEHSTSAKGSVQCLLKYISQTEYYVDMNNFTE
;
A
#
# COMPACT_ATOMS: atom_id res chain seq x y z
N MET A 1 -17.59 -14.71 -18.74
CA MET A 1 -16.10 -14.72 -18.71
C MET A 1 -15.63 -13.28 -18.63
N ILE A 2 -15.24 -12.82 -17.44
CA ILE A 2 -14.76 -11.43 -17.25
C ILE A 2 -13.32 -11.40 -17.78
N LYS A 3 -13.06 -10.66 -18.86
CA LYS A 3 -11.69 -10.38 -19.28
C LYS A 3 -11.02 -9.57 -18.17
N HIS A 4 -10.20 -10.21 -17.36
CA HIS A 4 -9.30 -9.47 -16.47
C HIS A 4 -8.31 -8.72 -17.36
N GLN A 5 -8.41 -7.40 -17.40
CA GLN A 5 -7.33 -6.58 -17.93
C GLN A 5 -6.14 -6.80 -17.00
N LEU A 6 -5.15 -7.56 -17.48
CA LEU A 6 -3.92 -7.89 -16.76
C LEU A 6 -2.97 -6.70 -16.63
N HIS A 7 -3.27 -5.59 -17.32
CA HIS A 7 -2.46 -4.39 -17.29
C HIS A 7 -3.13 -3.33 -16.41
N PRO A 8 -2.44 -2.84 -15.36
CA PRO A 8 -2.94 -1.77 -14.55
C PRO A 8 -3.01 -0.53 -15.44
N ILE A 9 -4.13 0.19 -15.33
CA ILE A 9 -4.23 1.51 -15.97
C ILE A 9 -3.17 2.39 -15.33
N GLU A 10 -2.23 2.88 -16.15
CA GLU A 10 -1.13 3.71 -15.68
C GLU A 10 -1.68 5.03 -15.14
N LYS A 11 -1.54 5.21 -13.82
CA LYS A 11 -1.91 6.44 -13.13
C LYS A 11 -0.65 7.25 -12.89
N THR A 12 -0.65 8.49 -13.33
CA THR A 12 0.52 9.37 -13.25
C THR A 12 0.42 10.37 -12.09
N LYS A 13 -0.79 10.59 -11.56
CA LYS A 13 -1.05 11.52 -10.46
C LYS A 13 -2.05 10.93 -9.46
N LEU A 14 -1.99 11.42 -8.22
CA LEU A 14 -3.02 11.15 -7.23
C LEU A 14 -4.36 11.79 -7.67
N PRO A 15 -5.50 11.17 -7.37
CA PRO A 15 -6.81 11.76 -7.59
C PRO A 15 -7.00 13.07 -6.80
N ASP A 16 -7.85 13.97 -7.28
CA ASP A 16 -8.00 15.32 -6.71
C ASP A 16 -8.57 15.32 -5.26
N TYR A 17 -9.23 14.24 -4.84
CA TYR A 17 -9.72 14.07 -3.47
C TYR A 17 -8.63 13.65 -2.47
N TRP A 18 -7.43 13.30 -2.92
CA TRP A 18 -6.26 13.09 -2.06
C TRP A 18 -5.67 14.42 -1.65
N LYS A 19 -6.12 14.95 -0.51
CA LYS A 19 -5.67 16.25 -0.02
C LYS A 19 -4.43 16.10 0.85
N ALA A 20 -3.28 16.52 0.33
CA ALA A 20 -2.05 16.65 1.11
C ALA A 20 -2.26 17.68 2.22
N THR A 21 -1.83 17.36 3.45
CA THR A 21 -1.95 18.28 4.59
C THR A 21 -0.70 19.15 4.79
N GLY A 22 0.38 18.84 4.08
CA GLY A 22 1.71 19.44 4.29
C GLY A 22 2.49 18.80 5.45
N ASN A 23 1.85 17.98 6.28
CA ASN A 23 2.52 17.26 7.36
C ASN A 23 3.35 16.11 6.78
N SER A 24 4.54 15.89 7.34
CA SER A 24 5.38 14.76 6.97
C SER A 24 6.06 14.15 8.20
N LYS A 25 6.32 12.85 8.15
CA LYS A 25 7.10 12.16 9.18
C LYS A 25 7.91 11.01 8.59
N TYR A 26 8.93 10.58 9.31
CA TYR A 26 9.75 9.45 8.92
C TYR A 26 9.16 8.14 9.44
N PHE A 27 9.21 7.12 8.59
CA PHE A 27 8.80 5.75 8.85
C PHE A 27 9.99 4.81 8.66
N GLY A 28 9.88 3.61 9.24
CA GLY A 28 10.94 2.63 9.22
C GLY A 28 11.75 2.63 10.52
N ASP A 29 12.40 1.50 10.78
CA ASP A 29 13.44 1.36 11.78
C ASP A 29 14.82 1.40 11.09
N THR A 30 15.80 2.05 11.72
CA THR A 30 17.21 2.04 11.27
C THR A 30 17.95 0.78 11.72
N PHE A 31 17.31 -0.09 12.48
CA PHE A 31 17.84 -1.41 12.84
C PHE A 31 18.34 -2.13 11.57
N SER A 32 19.55 -2.70 11.63
CA SER A 32 20.22 -3.35 10.49
C SER A 32 20.49 -2.46 9.26
N GLY A 33 20.51 -1.13 9.42
CA GLY A 33 20.90 -0.19 8.36
C GLY A 33 19.81 0.10 7.32
N PHE A 34 18.55 -0.26 7.59
CA PHE A 34 17.46 0.02 6.67
C PHE A 34 17.18 1.54 6.56
N PRO A 35 16.85 2.04 5.35
CA PRO A 35 16.57 3.45 5.15
C PRO A 35 15.22 3.84 5.78
N LYS A 36 15.19 5.03 6.40
CA LYS A 36 13.92 5.66 6.77
C LYS A 36 13.26 6.24 5.52
N MET A 37 11.94 6.12 5.45
CA MET A 37 11.12 6.70 4.38
C MET A 37 10.39 7.93 4.89
N LYS A 38 10.47 9.04 4.17
CA LYS A 38 9.69 10.26 4.50
C LYS A 38 8.31 10.15 3.87
N GLY A 39 7.28 10.06 4.70
CA GLY A 39 5.89 10.05 4.26
C GLY A 39 5.26 11.44 4.31
N MET A 40 4.50 11.79 3.28
CA MET A 40 3.58 12.94 3.27
C MET A 40 2.19 12.48 3.70
N GLU A 41 1.54 13.25 4.56
CA GLU A 41 0.20 12.96 5.04
C GLU A 41 -0.86 13.41 4.04
N TYR A 42 -1.82 12.54 3.79
CA TYR A 42 -3.00 12.76 2.97
C TYR A 42 -4.27 12.40 3.76
N LYS A 43 -5.31 13.22 3.62
CA LYS A 43 -6.63 12.93 4.19
C LYS A 43 -7.62 12.61 3.10
N ILE A 44 -8.36 11.53 3.29
CA ILE A 44 -9.42 11.07 2.41
C ILE A 44 -10.71 10.98 3.21
N SER A 45 -11.79 11.44 2.60
CA SER A 45 -13.16 11.20 3.06
C SER A 45 -13.89 10.57 1.89
N TYR A 46 -14.39 9.35 2.08
CA TYR A 46 -15.06 8.62 1.03
C TYR A 46 -16.50 9.11 0.93
N GLU A 47 -16.94 9.63 -0.21
CA GLU A 47 -18.29 10.25 -0.31
C GLU A 47 -19.44 9.25 -0.09
N LYS A 48 -19.18 7.96 -0.29
CA LYS A 48 -20.18 6.88 -0.19
C LYS A 48 -20.24 6.22 1.19
N THR A 49 -19.30 6.53 2.09
CA THR A 49 -19.21 5.93 3.43
C THR A 49 -18.85 7.01 4.45
N ASP A 50 -19.24 6.88 5.72
CA ASP A 50 -18.77 7.81 6.77
C ASP A 50 -17.29 7.60 7.15
N GLU A 51 -16.52 6.90 6.30
CA GLU A 51 -15.16 6.53 6.56
C GLU A 51 -14.21 7.68 6.22
N LYS A 52 -13.31 7.93 7.16
CA LYS A 52 -12.22 8.90 7.01
C LYS A 52 -10.91 8.16 7.20
N SER A 53 -9.98 8.42 6.30
CA SER A 53 -8.67 7.78 6.33
C SER A 53 -7.59 8.84 6.27
N THR A 54 -6.59 8.67 7.12
CA THR A 54 -5.34 9.42 7.07
C THR A 54 -4.24 8.48 6.58
N PHE A 55 -3.66 8.80 5.44
CA PHE A 55 -2.59 8.05 4.83
C PHE A 55 -1.28 8.80 4.98
N TYR A 56 -0.19 8.06 5.11
CA TYR A 56 1.15 8.57 4.85
C TYR A 56 1.72 7.84 3.66
N LEU A 57 2.00 8.57 2.59
CA LEU A 57 2.55 8.02 1.37
C LEU A 57 3.97 8.50 1.10
N ALA A 58 4.78 7.64 0.49
CA ALA A 58 6.05 8.03 -0.11
C ALA A 58 6.10 7.61 -1.57
N THR A 59 6.83 8.36 -2.38
CA THR A 59 7.17 7.95 -3.75
C THR A 59 8.36 7.00 -3.72
N THR A 60 8.34 6.02 -4.63
CA THR A 60 9.41 5.05 -4.80
C THR A 60 9.78 4.92 -6.27
N LYS A 61 10.94 4.32 -6.55
CA LYS A 61 11.32 3.97 -7.93
C LYS A 61 10.67 2.67 -8.41
N ALA A 62 10.16 1.86 -7.49
CA ALA A 62 9.48 0.61 -7.82
C ALA A 62 8.04 0.90 -8.23
N ASP A 63 7.53 0.09 -9.14
CA ASP A 63 6.11 0.08 -9.50
C ASP A 63 5.37 -0.97 -8.66
N CYS A 64 4.57 -0.50 -7.71
CA CYS A 64 3.71 -1.32 -6.85
C CYS A 64 2.35 -1.63 -7.47
N ALA A 65 2.06 -1.22 -8.71
CA ALA A 65 0.75 -1.48 -9.35
C ALA A 65 0.45 -2.98 -9.47
N MET A 66 1.47 -3.81 -9.71
CA MET A 66 1.34 -5.27 -9.71
C MET A 66 1.00 -5.84 -8.34
N LEU A 67 1.58 -5.29 -7.27
CA LEU A 67 1.25 -5.71 -5.90
C LEU A 67 -0.19 -5.32 -5.55
N SER A 68 -0.63 -4.15 -5.99
CA SER A 68 -2.03 -3.73 -5.85
C SER A 68 -2.97 -4.66 -6.60
N LEU A 69 -2.65 -5.02 -7.85
CA LEU A 69 -3.47 -5.93 -8.66
C LEU A 69 -3.53 -7.33 -8.02
N PHE A 70 -2.39 -7.86 -7.56
CA PHE A 70 -2.33 -9.12 -6.83
C PHE A 70 -3.22 -9.09 -5.59
N ASN A 71 -3.11 -8.02 -4.78
CA ASN A 71 -3.90 -7.85 -3.58
C ASN A 71 -5.39 -7.59 -3.85
N ASP A 72 -5.80 -7.46 -5.10
CA ASP A 72 -7.18 -7.30 -5.55
C ASP A 72 -7.82 -8.58 -6.11
N LEU A 73 -7.02 -9.59 -6.48
CA LEU A 73 -7.51 -10.87 -7.02
C LEU A 73 -8.46 -11.55 -6.02
N ASN A 74 -9.56 -12.18 -6.46
CA ASN A 74 -10.46 -12.88 -5.52
C ASN A 74 -9.87 -14.24 -5.09
N ILE A 75 -8.79 -14.20 -4.32
CA ILE A 75 -8.01 -15.33 -3.81
C ILE A 75 -7.73 -15.15 -2.32
N ASP A 76 -7.49 -16.24 -1.60
CA ASP A 76 -7.22 -16.20 -0.15
C ASP A 76 -5.84 -15.60 0.18
N ALA A 77 -4.87 -15.79 -0.71
CA ALA A 77 -3.53 -15.26 -0.54
C ALA A 77 -3.51 -13.75 -0.78
N LYS A 78 -3.33 -12.97 0.29
CA LYS A 78 -3.25 -11.51 0.28
C LYS A 78 -1.98 -11.02 0.95
N LEU A 79 -1.43 -9.92 0.45
CA LEU A 79 -0.35 -9.22 1.13
C LEU A 79 -0.95 -8.46 2.33
N PRO A 80 -0.29 -8.46 3.49
CA PRO A 80 -0.75 -7.73 4.67
C PRO A 80 -0.46 -6.22 4.57
N VAL A 81 -0.64 -5.65 3.38
CA VAL A 81 -0.39 -4.24 3.05
C VAL A 81 -1.59 -3.73 2.28
N CYS A 82 -2.10 -2.56 2.66
CA CYS A 82 -3.17 -1.89 1.93
C CYS A 82 -2.60 -1.22 0.67
N PHE A 83 -3.18 -1.52 -0.48
CA PHE A 83 -2.85 -0.87 -1.75
C PHE A 83 -4.09 -0.13 -2.26
N PRO A 84 -4.18 1.18 -2.02
CA PRO A 84 -5.25 2.00 -2.58
C PRO A 84 -5.26 1.85 -4.10
N LYS A 85 -6.39 1.42 -4.66
CA LYS A 85 -6.47 1.09 -6.09
C LYS A 85 -6.32 2.31 -6.97
N ASP A 86 -6.61 3.48 -6.43
CA ASP A 86 -6.76 4.77 -7.08
C ASP A 86 -5.48 5.61 -7.13
N ILE A 87 -4.38 5.17 -6.51
CA ILE A 87 -3.10 5.87 -6.54
C ILE A 87 -2.16 5.35 -7.64
N PRO A 88 -1.19 6.17 -8.08
CA PRO A 88 -0.11 5.71 -8.95
C PRO A 88 0.72 4.59 -8.32
N GLY A 89 1.18 3.66 -9.16
CA GLY A 89 1.97 2.50 -8.71
C GLY A 89 3.30 2.86 -8.08
N ASN A 90 3.85 4.05 -8.36
CA ASN A 90 5.08 4.53 -7.74
C ASN A 90 4.88 5.07 -6.30
N TYR A 91 3.69 4.96 -5.71
CA TYR A 91 3.47 5.27 -4.29
C TYR A 91 3.46 4.02 -3.43
N VAL A 92 4.06 4.13 -2.25
CA VAL A 92 3.94 3.15 -1.18
C VAL A 92 3.18 3.75 0.00
N VAL A 93 2.26 2.96 0.57
CA VAL A 93 1.58 3.31 1.82
C VAL A 93 2.49 2.97 3.00
N LEU A 94 2.93 3.99 3.73
CA LEU A 94 3.75 3.84 4.93
C LEU A 94 2.89 3.67 6.18
N SER A 95 1.71 4.28 6.19
CA SER A 95 0.71 4.06 7.22
C SER A 95 -0.66 4.46 6.72
N GLU A 96 -1.68 3.78 7.23
CA GLU A 96 -3.07 4.12 7.10
C GLU A 96 -3.69 4.11 8.50
N HIS A 97 -4.49 5.13 8.79
CA HIS A 97 -5.39 5.13 9.93
C HIS A 97 -6.78 5.47 9.44
N SER A 98 -7.68 4.50 9.54
CA SER A 98 -9.05 4.56 9.03
C SER A 98 -10.03 4.52 10.19
N THR A 99 -10.96 5.47 10.22
CA THR A 99 -12.00 5.59 11.25
C THR A 99 -13.37 5.44 10.60
N SER A 100 -14.22 4.59 11.18
CA SER A 100 -15.61 4.36 10.76
C SER A 100 -16.53 4.27 11.98
N ALA A 101 -17.85 4.18 11.77
CA ALA A 101 -18.81 3.96 12.84
C ALA A 101 -18.58 2.67 13.65
N LYS A 102 -17.84 1.70 13.10
CA LYS A 102 -17.56 0.40 13.72
C LYS A 102 -16.23 0.38 14.50
N GLY A 103 -15.44 1.45 14.44
CA GLY A 103 -14.15 1.54 15.12
C GLY A 103 -13.06 2.15 14.24
N SER A 104 -11.81 1.94 14.66
CA SER A 104 -10.63 2.41 13.93
C SER A 104 -9.68 1.27 13.63
N VAL A 105 -9.02 1.33 12.49
CA VAL A 105 -8.00 0.37 12.04
C VAL A 105 -6.75 1.15 11.70
N GLN A 106 -5.59 0.64 12.14
CA GLN A 106 -4.30 1.23 11.84
C GLN A 106 -3.36 0.19 11.21
N CYS A 107 -2.84 0.53 10.03
CA CYS A 107 -1.78 -0.19 9.36
C CYS A 107 -0.51 0.66 9.38
N LEU A 108 0.64 0.00 9.62
CA LEU A 108 1.94 0.65 9.69
C LEU A 108 3.00 -0.22 9.00
N LEU A 109 3.67 0.35 8.01
CA LEU A 109 4.86 -0.23 7.42
C LEU A 109 6.04 -0.05 8.39
N LYS A 110 6.50 -1.17 8.96
CA LYS A 110 7.60 -1.17 9.94
C LYS A 110 8.98 -1.21 9.28
N TYR A 111 9.18 -2.06 8.28
CA TYR A 111 10.43 -2.17 7.53
C TYR A 111 10.16 -2.84 6.18
N ILE A 112 11.06 -2.57 5.21
CA ILE A 112 11.20 -3.35 3.98
C ILE A 112 12.62 -3.91 4.02
N SER A 113 12.74 -5.23 4.08
CA SER A 113 14.02 -5.92 3.96
C SER A 113 14.09 -6.65 2.63
N GLN A 114 15.29 -6.77 2.07
CA GLN A 114 15.58 -7.75 1.03
C GLN A 114 15.60 -9.13 1.69
N THR A 115 14.42 -9.68 1.97
CA THR A 115 14.33 -11.07 2.41
C THR A 115 14.13 -11.91 1.16
N GLU A 116 15.18 -12.61 0.74
CA GLU A 116 15.07 -13.64 -0.28
C GLU A 116 14.48 -14.90 0.37
N TYR A 117 13.32 -15.33 -0.13
CA TYR A 117 12.72 -16.60 0.26
C TYR A 117 13.12 -17.66 -0.76
N TYR A 118 13.91 -18.63 -0.33
CA TYR A 118 14.22 -19.81 -1.13
C TYR A 118 13.16 -20.86 -0.85
N VAL A 119 12.39 -21.25 -1.87
CA VAL A 119 11.52 -22.42 -1.80
C VAL A 119 12.34 -23.61 -2.24
N ASP A 120 12.62 -24.52 -1.31
CA ASP A 120 13.23 -25.81 -1.64
C ASP A 120 12.17 -26.69 -2.30
N MET A 121 12.22 -26.78 -3.62
CA MET A 121 11.31 -27.59 -4.42
C MET A 121 11.47 -29.09 -4.18
N ASN A 122 12.57 -29.53 -3.54
CA ASN A 122 12.79 -30.95 -3.23
C ASN A 122 11.88 -31.49 -2.10
N ASN A 123 11.21 -30.60 -1.36
CA ASN A 123 10.26 -30.99 -0.31
C ASN A 123 8.80 -31.06 -0.80
N PHE A 124 8.55 -30.87 -2.11
CA PHE A 124 7.19 -30.83 -2.70
C PHE A 124 6.90 -31.98 -3.67
N THR A 125 7.76 -33.00 -3.75
CA THR A 125 7.46 -34.24 -4.46
C THR A 125 6.99 -35.30 -3.46
N GLU A 126 5.69 -35.62 -3.48
CA GLU A 126 5.14 -36.89 -2.94
C GLU A 126 5.62 -38.10 -3.76
#